data_AF-A0A3M7QML4-F1
#
_entry.id   AF-A0A3M7QML4-F1
#
_cell.length_a   1.000
_cell.length_b   1.000
_cell.length_c   1.000
_cell.angle_alpha   90.00
_cell.angle_beta   90.00
_cell.angle_gamma   90.00
#
_symmetry.space_group_name_H-M   'P 1'
#
loop_
_entity.id
_entity.type
_entity.pdbx_description
1 polymer ?
#
loop_
_entity_poly.entity_id
_entity_poly.type
_entity_poly.pdbx_seq_one_letter_code
_entity_poly.pdbx_strand_id
1 'polypeptide(L)'
;IPRAIDHEEIIKSTKEDPALQEVISRLRGSKFNFKNQRDLKAKQVIKCNGDRKLRAKESQLNIDELVLYQKPRGKVFDKKEPVRDPNPWRVEEVNGSMVTARSSD
;
A
#
# COMPACT_ATOMS: atom_id res chain seq x y z
N ILE A 1 -40.05 13.40 34.02
CA ILE A 1 -39.92 13.19 32.56
C ILE A 1 -38.89 14.19 32.06
N PRO A 2 -37.76 13.78 31.47
CA PRO A 2 -36.81 14.72 30.88
C PRO A 2 -37.52 15.50 29.76
N ARG A 3 -37.47 16.83 29.80
CA ARG A 3 -37.98 17.65 28.71
C ARG A 3 -36.90 17.74 27.63
N ALA A 4 -37.30 17.61 26.37
CA ALA A 4 -36.43 17.93 25.26
C ALA A 4 -36.07 19.42 25.35
N ILE A 5 -34.77 19.73 25.28
CA ILE A 5 -34.29 21.11 25.27
C ILE A 5 -34.35 21.59 23.83
N ASP A 6 -35.00 22.74 23.61
CA ASP A 6 -35.08 23.34 22.29
C ASP A 6 -33.77 24.00 21.89
N HIS A 7 -33.50 24.05 20.59
CA HIS A 7 -32.25 24.61 20.06
C HIS A 7 -32.01 26.06 20.50
N GLU A 8 -33.08 26.86 20.64
CA GLU A 8 -32.99 28.24 21.14
C GLU A 8 -32.57 28.29 22.62
N GLU A 9 -33.06 27.36 23.44
CA GLU A 9 -32.65 27.25 24.85
C GLU A 9 -31.19 26.85 24.97
N ILE A 10 -30.68 25.95 24.10
CA ILE A 10 -29.26 25.59 24.04
C ILE A 10 -28.40 26.81 23.68
N ILE A 11 -28.82 27.61 22.69
CA ILE A 11 -28.09 28.82 22.30
C ILE A 11 -28.08 29.84 23.45
N LYS A 12 -29.22 30.01 24.12
CA LYS A 12 -29.35 30.95 25.23
C LYS A 12 -28.47 30.53 26.41
N SER A 13 -28.55 29.26 26.82
CA SER A 13 -27.75 28.73 27.93
C SER A 13 -26.25 28.77 27.65
N THR A 14 -25.84 28.51 26.41
CA THR A 14 -24.42 28.59 26.01
C THR A 14 -23.91 30.03 25.94
N LYS A 15 -24.75 31.04 25.66
CA LYS A 15 -24.37 32.47 25.71
C LYS A 15 -24.25 33.00 27.13
N GLU A 16 -25.06 32.49 28.05
CA GLU A 16 -25.11 32.94 29.43
C GLU A 16 -24.03 32.28 30.30
N ASP A 17 -23.42 31.17 29.86
CA ASP A 17 -22.33 30.50 30.56
C ASP A 17 -20.94 31.05 30.14
N PRO A 18 -20.24 31.76 31.05
CA PRO A 18 -18.94 32.37 30.75
C PRO A 18 -17.82 31.36 30.56
N ALA A 19 -17.87 30.19 31.20
CA ALA A 19 -16.85 29.14 31.05
C ALA A 19 -16.97 28.48 29.67
N LEU A 20 -18.21 28.24 29.21
CA LEU A 20 -18.47 27.77 27.85
C LEU A 20 -18.04 28.79 26.79
N GLN A 21 -18.31 30.09 27.01
CA GLN A 21 -17.87 31.14 26.08
C GLN A 21 -16.35 31.24 25.96
N GLU A 22 -15.62 31.05 27.05
CA GLU A 22 -14.16 31.02 27.05
C GLU A 22 -13.61 29.85 26.22
N VAL A 23 -14.17 28.65 26.40
CA VAL A 23 -13.81 27.45 25.63
C VAL A 23 -14.12 27.63 24.14
N ILE A 24 -15.30 28.17 23.81
CA ILE A 24 -15.71 28.45 22.42
C ILE A 24 -14.75 29.46 21.78
N SER A 25 -14.37 30.51 22.51
CA SER A 25 -13.44 31.54 22.02
C SER A 25 -12.06 30.96 21.72
N ARG A 26 -11.54 30.10 22.61
CA ARG A 26 -10.27 29.39 22.41
C ARG A 26 -10.32 28.46 21.19
N LEU A 27 -11.42 27.72 21.02
CA LEU A 27 -11.61 26.83 19.87
C LEU A 27 -11.72 27.61 18.55
N ARG A 28 -12.46 28.73 18.53
CA ARG A 28 -12.59 29.61 17.35
C ARG A 28 -11.26 30.26 16.96
N GLY A 29 -10.43 30.62 17.94
CA GLY A 29 -9.08 31.16 17.71
C GLY A 29 -8.06 30.10 17.30
N SER A 30 -8.30 28.84 17.65
CA SER A 30 -7.45 27.72 17.23
C SER A 30 -7.67 27.42 15.75
N LYS A 31 -6.76 27.90 14.89
CA LYS A 31 -6.65 27.37 13.53
C LYS A 31 -6.22 25.91 13.66
N PHE A 32 -7.18 24.99 13.64
CA PHE A 32 -6.90 23.56 13.46
C PHE A 32 -5.93 23.43 12.28
N ASN A 33 -4.74 22.88 12.51
CA ASN A 33 -3.69 22.77 11.50
C ASN A 33 -4.04 21.68 10.47
N PHE A 34 -5.08 21.90 9.67
CA PHE A 34 -5.53 21.01 8.59
C PHE A 34 -4.42 20.74 7.55
N LYS A 35 -3.43 21.64 7.45
CA LYS A 35 -2.26 21.47 6.58
C LYS A 35 -1.42 20.26 6.98
N ASN A 36 -1.18 20.07 8.28
CA ASN A 36 -0.38 18.97 8.79
C ASN A 36 -1.08 17.61 8.61
N GLN A 37 -2.41 17.55 8.78
CA GLN A 37 -3.15 16.31 8.52
C GLN A 37 -3.15 15.90 7.04
N ARG A 38 -3.30 16.85 6.12
CA ARG A 38 -3.26 16.56 4.67
C ARG A 38 -1.87 16.11 4.24
N ASP A 39 -0.82 16.78 4.70
CA ASP A 39 0.57 16.41 4.42
C ASP A 39 0.92 15.02 4.98
N LEU A 40 0.52 14.72 6.22
CA LEU A 40 0.75 13.41 6.84
C LEU A 40 0.08 12.28 6.04
N LYS A 41 -1.18 12.49 5.62
CA LYS A 41 -1.91 11.54 4.77
C LYS A 41 -1.23 11.36 3.41
N ALA A 42 -0.79 12.45 2.77
CA ALA A 42 -0.09 12.39 1.49
C ALA A 42 1.24 11.62 1.60
N LYS A 43 2.03 11.88 2.64
CA LYS A 43 3.27 11.15 2.93
C LYS A 43 3.01 9.66 3.17
N GLN A 44 1.95 9.33 3.89
CA GLN A 44 1.56 7.93 4.12
C GLN A 44 1.21 7.21 2.81
N VAL A 45 0.47 7.86 1.91
CA VAL A 45 0.14 7.31 0.58
C VAL A 45 1.39 7.10 -0.26
N ILE A 46 2.30 8.08 -0.30
CA ILE A 46 3.57 7.97 -1.05
C ILE A 46 4.40 6.80 -0.52
N LYS A 47 4.54 6.68 0.81
CA LYS A 47 5.26 5.59 1.44
C LYS A 47 4.65 4.23 1.10
N CYS A 48 3.34 4.06 1.27
CA CYS A 48 2.65 2.81 0.94
C CYS A 48 2.85 2.43 -0.54
N ASN A 49 2.83 3.39 -1.45
CA ASN A 49 3.07 3.15 -2.87
C ASN A 49 4.53 2.79 -3.16
N GLY A 50 5.49 3.42 -2.48
CA GLY A 50 6.91 3.06 -2.55
C GLY A 50 7.15 1.63 -2.05
N ASP A 51 6.66 1.32 -0.86
CA ASP A 51 6.76 0.00 -0.24
C ASP A 51 6.12 -1.08 -1.12
N ARG A 52 4.97 -0.77 -1.77
CA ARG A 52 4.31 -1.70 -2.70
C ARG A 52 5.12 -1.95 -3.97
N LYS A 53 5.80 -0.94 -4.51
CA LYS A 53 6.67 -1.09 -5.70
C LYS A 53 7.95 -1.87 -5.39
N LEU A 54 8.45 -1.76 -4.16
CA LEU A 54 9.66 -2.46 -3.71
C LEU A 54 9.41 -3.92 -3.34
N ARG A 55 8.15 -4.33 -3.12
CA ARG A 55 7.84 -5.75 -2.93
C ARG A 55 8.11 -6.49 -4.24
N ALA A 56 9.13 -7.36 -4.19
CA ALA A 56 9.28 -8.40 -5.18
C ALA A 56 7.97 -9.18 -5.27
N LYS A 57 7.45 -9.35 -6.49
CA LYS A 57 6.28 -10.21 -6.70
C LYS A 57 6.68 -11.62 -6.33
N GLU A 58 5.92 -12.26 -5.44
CA GLU A 58 6.10 -13.68 -5.16
C GLU A 58 5.92 -14.48 -6.46
N SER A 59 6.79 -15.47 -6.66
CA SER A 59 6.66 -16.42 -7.74
C SER A 59 5.39 -17.26 -7.53
N GLN A 60 4.67 -17.53 -8.62
CA GLN A 60 3.50 -18.40 -8.60
C GLN A 60 3.85 -19.88 -8.83
N LEU A 61 5.15 -20.18 -8.98
CA LEU A 61 5.65 -21.53 -9.24
C LEU A 61 5.76 -22.32 -7.95
N ASN A 62 5.46 -23.62 -8.04
CA ASN A 62 5.65 -24.55 -6.93
C ASN A 62 6.95 -25.35 -7.09
N ILE A 63 7.47 -25.85 -5.97
CA ILE A 63 8.54 -26.85 -5.98
C ILE A 63 8.03 -28.09 -6.73
N ASP A 64 8.92 -28.77 -7.45
CA ASP A 64 8.66 -29.92 -8.34
C ASP A 64 7.90 -29.61 -9.64
N GLU A 65 7.50 -28.36 -9.88
CA GLU A 65 6.89 -27.96 -11.15
C GLU A 65 7.89 -28.02 -12.31
N LEU A 66 7.44 -28.46 -13.48
CA LEU A 66 8.26 -28.52 -14.70
C LEU A 66 8.10 -27.23 -15.50
N VAL A 67 9.21 -26.55 -15.75
CA VAL A 67 9.28 -25.28 -16.46
C VAL A 67 10.27 -25.33 -17.62
N LEU A 68 10.12 -24.44 -18.60
CA LEU A 68 11.09 -24.30 -19.69
C LEU A 68 12.04 -23.14 -19.41
N TYR A 69 13.35 -23.41 -19.47
CA TYR A 69 14.37 -22.38 -19.30
C TYR A 69 14.40 -21.43 -20.50
N GLN A 70 14.24 -20.13 -20.25
CA GLN A 70 14.42 -19.12 -21.28
C GLN A 70 15.88 -18.67 -21.32
N LYS A 71 16.55 -18.88 -22.45
CA LYS A 71 17.96 -18.50 -22.61
C LYS A 71 18.12 -16.98 -22.54
N PRO A 72 19.16 -16.46 -21.88
CA PRO A 72 19.44 -15.02 -21.87
C PRO A 72 19.69 -14.55 -23.31
N ARG A 73 19.09 -13.42 -23.68
CA ARG A 73 19.27 -12.85 -25.01
C ARG A 73 20.70 -12.33 -25.16
N GLY A 74 21.52 -13.02 -25.95
CA GLY A 74 22.86 -12.55 -26.34
C GLY A 74 22.82 -11.39 -27.35
N LYS A 75 24.00 -10.84 -27.69
CA LYS A 75 24.15 -9.74 -28.68
C LYS A 75 23.88 -10.18 -30.12
N VAL A 76 24.09 -11.46 -30.42
CA VAL A 76 23.87 -12.04 -31.75
C VAL A 76 22.66 -12.97 -31.63
N PHE A 77 21.56 -12.60 -32.28
CA PHE A 77 20.34 -13.38 -32.27
C PHE A 77 20.29 -14.22 -33.54
N ASP A 78 20.64 -15.50 -33.45
CA ASP A 78 20.38 -16.44 -34.53
C ASP A 78 18.89 -16.76 -34.55
N LYS A 79 18.18 -16.23 -35.54
CA LYS A 79 16.72 -16.39 -35.70
C LYS A 79 16.25 -17.85 -35.80
N LYS A 80 17.18 -18.79 -35.96
CA LYS A 80 16.92 -20.23 -36.08
C LYS A 80 17.02 -20.98 -34.75
N GLU A 81 17.61 -20.40 -33.71
CA GLU A 81 17.69 -21.06 -32.41
C GLU A 81 16.40 -20.86 -31.59
N PRO A 82 15.94 -21.91 -30.87
CA PRO A 82 14.79 -21.78 -29.99
C PRO A 82 15.13 -20.89 -28.80
N VAL A 83 14.24 -19.94 -28.51
CA VAL A 83 14.37 -18.97 -27.41
C VAL A 83 14.34 -19.64 -26.04
N ARG A 84 13.69 -20.80 -25.95
CA ARG A 84 13.60 -21.63 -24.75
C ARG A 84 14.32 -22.95 -24.99
N ASP A 85 14.95 -23.46 -23.94
CA ASP A 85 15.48 -24.82 -23.93
C ASP A 85 14.33 -25.82 -24.13
N PRO A 86 14.44 -26.80 -25.05
CA PRO A 86 13.42 -27.82 -25.24
C PRO A 86 13.31 -28.79 -24.05
N ASN A 87 14.37 -28.96 -23.25
CA ASN A 87 14.33 -29.87 -22.10
C ASN A 87 13.63 -29.20 -20.92
N PRO A 88 12.71 -29.90 -20.22
CA PRO A 88 12.05 -29.36 -19.04
C PRO A 88 12.97 -29.34 -17.83
N TRP A 89 12.86 -28.30 -17.02
CA TRP A 89 13.60 -28.10 -15.78
C TRP A 89 12.64 -28.23 -14.61
N ARG A 90 13.06 -28.92 -13.56
CA ARG A 90 12.31 -29.08 -12.32
C ARG A 90 12.68 -27.97 -11.35
N VAL A 91 11.68 -27.29 -10.80
CA VAL A 91 11.88 -26.28 -9.76
C VAL A 91 12.32 -26.95 -8.46
N GLU A 92 13.48 -26.55 -7.93
CA GLU A 92 14.00 -27.04 -6.65
C GLU A 92 13.71 -26.07 -5.50
N GLU A 93 13.81 -24.76 -5.76
CA GLU A 93 13.66 -23.73 -4.74
C GLU A 93 12.96 -22.49 -5.30
N VAL A 94 12.10 -21.89 -4.47
CA VAL A 94 11.43 -20.62 -4.74
C VAL A 94 11.67 -19.67 -3.58
N ASN A 95 12.37 -18.57 -3.83
CA ASN A 95 12.69 -17.54 -2.84
C ASN A 95 12.19 -16.16 -3.33
N GLY A 96 10.97 -15.81 -2.92
CA GLY A 96 10.28 -14.61 -3.41
C GLY A 96 10.08 -14.68 -4.93
N SER A 97 10.74 -13.79 -5.68
CA SER A 97 10.71 -13.79 -7.16
C SER A 97 11.80 -14.64 -7.81
N MET A 98 12.76 -15.16 -7.03
CA MET A 98 13.88 -15.93 -7.53
C MET A 98 13.53 -17.42 -7.51
N VAL A 99 13.88 -18.12 -8.59
CA VAL A 99 13.59 -19.55 -8.76
C VAL A 99 14.85 -20.27 -9.19
N THR A 100 15.19 -21.34 -8.48
CA THR A 100 16.27 -22.25 -8.83
C THR A 100 15.66 -23.52 -9.38
N ALA A 101 16.09 -23.94 -10.57
CA ALA A 101 15.61 -25.15 -11.22
C ALA A 101 16.80 -25.98 -11.72
N ARG A 102 16.62 -27.30 -11.76
CA ARG A 102 17.60 -28.26 -12.28
C ARG A 102 17.05 -28.92 -13.54
N SER A 103 17.93 -29.21 -14.51
CA SER A 103 17.54 -29.98 -15.69
C SER A 103 16.95 -31.32 -15.25
N SER A 104 15.85 -31.74 -15.88
CA SER A 104 15.16 -33.00 -15.57
C SER A 104 15.73 -34.19 -16.35
N ASP A 105 16.97 -34.08 -16.84
CA ASP A 105 17.68 -35.11 -17.61
C ASP A 105 17.87 -36.42 -16.82
#